data_AF-T0YFC3-F1
#
_entry.id   AF-T0YFC3-F1
#
_cell.length_a   1.000
_cell.length_b   1.000
_cell.length_c   1.000
_cell.angle_alpha   90.00
_cell.angle_beta   90.00
_cell.angle_gamma   90.00
#
_symmetry.space_group_name_H-M   'P 1'
#
loop_
_entity.id
_entity.type
_entity.pdbx_description
1 polymer ?
#
loop_
_entity_poly.entity_id
_entity_poly.type
_entity_poly.pdbx_seq_one_letter_code
_entity_poly.pdbx_strand_id
1 'polypeptide(L)'
;VEDQSLQPDLFDETNICEITHPDYPGERLVACRNPQLAKLRAHKRAELLQATEDDLAKIAARVTAGRLKGQDKIGLAVGRVVNRYKMAKHFTLAITDTTFAFARKIEPIAAEAALDGLYVIRTSVHAERLDRASCVRHYQSLSQVERAFRSMKTVDLKIRPIHHRLSDRVRAHIFLCMLAYYVEWHLKEAWRTLLFADEEQAAKATRDPVAPAKRSAAAQAKVARRHHEDGTPIHSCSTLLTELATIVRNTCRTSAEDDAPTFTVTTQPNPLQARAMAVIDTLAV
;
A
#
# COMPACT_ATOMS: atom_id res chain seq x y z
N VAL A 1 -19.58 -14.65 10.90
CA VAL A 1 -19.75 -14.37 12.35
C VAL A 1 -20.84 -15.28 12.84
N GLU A 2 -20.63 -16.58 12.71
CA GLU A 2 -21.63 -17.57 13.12
C GLU A 2 -21.51 -17.86 14.63
N ASP A 3 -20.36 -17.50 15.24
CA ASP A 3 -20.04 -17.87 16.62
C ASP A 3 -19.85 -16.67 17.59
N GLN A 4 -20.23 -15.45 17.18
CA GLN A 4 -20.14 -14.22 18.00
C GLN A 4 -18.77 -13.95 18.67
N SER A 5 -17.67 -14.53 18.18
CA SER A 5 -16.35 -14.50 18.80
C SER A 5 -15.67 -13.12 18.86
N LEU A 6 -16.29 -12.09 18.29
CA LEU A 6 -15.81 -10.72 18.26
C LEU A 6 -16.86 -9.82 18.93
N GLN A 7 -16.67 -9.55 20.21
CA GLN A 7 -17.51 -8.62 20.96
C GLN A 7 -17.04 -7.16 20.70
N PRO A 8 -17.93 -6.22 20.32
CA PRO A 8 -17.52 -4.85 19.97
C PRO A 8 -16.90 -4.03 21.11
N ASP A 9 -17.24 -4.35 22.35
CA ASP A 9 -16.71 -3.76 23.61
C ASP A 9 -15.21 -4.01 23.82
N LEU A 10 -14.65 -5.07 23.20
CA LEU A 10 -13.21 -5.34 23.18
C LEU A 10 -12.38 -4.19 22.57
N PHE A 11 -13.00 -3.24 21.87
CA PHE A 11 -12.34 -2.13 21.20
C PHE A 11 -12.55 -0.76 21.87
N ASP A 12 -13.06 -0.72 23.11
CA ASP A 12 -13.44 0.53 23.78
C ASP A 12 -12.23 1.40 24.20
N GLU A 13 -11.09 0.78 24.50
CA GLU A 13 -9.85 1.50 24.87
C GLU A 13 -8.78 1.49 23.77
N THR A 14 -8.71 0.40 22.98
CA THR A 14 -7.69 0.23 21.93
C THR A 14 -8.27 -0.46 20.70
N ASN A 15 -7.81 -0.08 19.52
CA ASN A 15 -8.27 -0.64 18.23
C ASN A 15 -7.76 -2.07 17.95
N ILE A 16 -7.21 -2.78 18.95
CA ILE A 16 -6.53 -4.07 18.79
C ILE A 16 -6.85 -4.96 19.98
N CYS A 17 -7.34 -6.17 19.72
CA CYS A 17 -7.50 -7.21 20.73
C CYS A 17 -6.96 -8.55 20.21
N GLU A 18 -6.64 -9.47 21.13
CA GLU A 18 -6.33 -10.85 20.78
C GLU A 18 -7.53 -11.72 21.14
N ILE A 19 -7.91 -12.61 20.22
CA ILE A 19 -8.95 -13.62 20.44
C ILE A 19 -8.36 -15.01 20.18
N THR A 20 -9.03 -16.02 20.69
CA THR A 20 -8.75 -17.44 20.40
C THR A 20 -9.97 -18.06 19.75
N HIS A 21 -9.78 -19.10 18.94
CA HIS A 21 -10.88 -19.78 18.29
C HIS A 21 -10.56 -21.27 18.13
N PRO A 22 -11.52 -22.19 18.39
CA PRO A 22 -11.30 -23.64 18.30
C PRO A 22 -10.77 -24.10 16.93
N ASP A 23 -11.23 -23.50 15.83
CA ASP A 23 -10.76 -23.80 14.46
C ASP A 23 -9.27 -23.47 14.21
N TYR A 24 -8.65 -22.65 15.07
CA TYR A 24 -7.25 -22.23 14.94
C TYR A 24 -6.47 -22.52 16.23
N PRO A 25 -6.31 -23.80 16.60
CA PRO A 25 -5.67 -24.16 17.86
C PRO A 25 -4.18 -23.83 17.82
N GLY A 26 -3.67 -23.22 18.89
CA GLY A 26 -2.25 -22.84 19.01
C GLY A 26 -1.84 -21.63 18.16
N GLU A 27 -2.77 -21.01 17.43
CA GLU A 27 -2.53 -19.76 16.70
C GLU A 27 -3.11 -18.57 17.46
N ARG A 28 -2.53 -17.39 17.22
CA ARG A 28 -3.02 -16.12 17.75
C ARG A 28 -3.81 -15.38 16.68
N LEU A 29 -5.00 -14.93 17.04
CA LEU A 29 -5.86 -14.12 16.19
C LEU A 29 -5.86 -12.68 16.72
N VAL A 30 -5.16 -11.79 16.05
CA VAL A 30 -5.09 -10.37 16.38
C VAL A 30 -6.19 -9.65 15.61
N ALA A 31 -7.29 -9.33 16.29
CA ALA A 31 -8.39 -8.59 15.70
C ALA A 31 -8.12 -7.09 15.81
N CYS A 32 -8.43 -6.37 14.72
CA CYS A 32 -8.15 -4.95 14.58
C CYS A 32 -9.38 -4.22 14.06
N ARG A 33 -9.65 -3.04 14.64
CA ARG A 33 -10.74 -2.15 14.22
C ARG A 33 -10.18 -0.87 13.66
N ASN A 34 -10.37 -0.63 12.36
CA ASN A 34 -9.99 0.63 11.73
C ASN A 34 -11.24 1.52 11.53
N PRO A 35 -11.42 2.58 12.34
CA PRO A 35 -12.62 3.43 12.25
C PRO A 35 -12.75 4.18 10.92
N GLN A 36 -11.63 4.50 10.27
CA GLN A 36 -11.66 5.18 8.97
C GLN A 36 -12.07 4.24 7.85
N LEU A 37 -11.53 3.01 7.87
CA LEU A 37 -11.97 1.96 6.95
C LEU A 37 -13.44 1.61 7.19
N ALA A 38 -13.90 1.63 8.44
CA ALA A 38 -15.30 1.40 8.78
C ALA A 38 -16.21 2.44 8.11
N LYS A 39 -15.89 3.74 8.25
CA LYS A 39 -16.61 4.84 7.58
C LYS A 39 -16.61 4.69 6.06
N LEU A 40 -15.45 4.36 5.47
CA LEU A 40 -15.32 4.18 4.02
C LEU A 40 -16.17 3.02 3.51
N ARG A 41 -16.14 1.87 4.20
CA ARG A 41 -16.95 0.69 3.84
C ARG A 41 -18.45 0.96 4.00
N ALA A 42 -18.85 1.64 5.08
CA ALA A 42 -20.24 2.02 5.30
C ALA A 42 -20.76 2.91 4.16
N HIS A 43 -20.01 3.95 3.80
CA HIS A 43 -20.35 4.81 2.66
C HIS A 43 -20.42 4.01 1.37
N LYS A 44 -19.42 3.16 1.10
CA LYS A 44 -19.38 2.39 -0.14
C LYS A 44 -20.52 1.39 -0.24
N ARG A 45 -20.88 0.73 0.86
CA ARG A 45 -22.04 -0.18 0.90
C ARG A 45 -23.33 0.58 0.63
N ALA A 46 -23.53 1.75 1.24
CA ALA A 46 -24.71 2.58 1.00
C ALA A 46 -24.83 2.99 -0.48
N GLU A 47 -23.74 3.45 -1.09
CA GLU A 47 -23.68 3.76 -2.53
C GLU A 47 -24.06 2.55 -3.40
N LEU A 48 -23.46 1.38 -3.13
CA LEU A 48 -23.69 0.18 -3.94
C LEU A 48 -25.10 -0.38 -3.77
N LEU A 49 -25.67 -0.31 -2.56
CA LEU A 49 -27.08 -0.66 -2.32
C LEU A 49 -28.00 0.26 -3.12
N GLN A 50 -27.79 1.58 -3.04
CA GLN A 50 -28.61 2.55 -3.77
C GLN A 50 -28.51 2.35 -5.30
N ALA A 51 -27.29 2.24 -5.83
CA ALA A 51 -27.08 2.01 -7.25
C ALA A 51 -27.71 0.69 -7.74
N THR A 52 -27.73 -0.35 -6.89
CA THR A 52 -28.41 -1.61 -7.20
C THR A 52 -29.93 -1.41 -7.25
N GLU A 53 -30.51 -0.69 -6.29
CA GLU A 53 -31.95 -0.40 -6.28
C GLU A 53 -32.41 0.42 -7.46
N ASP A 54 -31.65 1.46 -7.84
CA ASP A 54 -31.99 2.30 -8.99
C ASP A 54 -32.04 1.47 -10.28
N ASP A 55 -31.12 0.52 -10.43
CA ASP A 55 -31.10 -0.39 -11.58
C ASP A 55 -32.20 -1.47 -11.52
N LEU A 56 -32.53 -1.99 -10.33
CA LEU A 56 -33.65 -2.92 -10.15
C LEU A 56 -35.01 -2.23 -10.37
N ALA A 57 -35.17 -0.98 -9.94
CA ALA A 57 -36.38 -0.18 -10.15
C ALA A 57 -36.67 0.03 -11.64
N LYS A 58 -35.64 0.24 -12.47
CA LYS A 58 -35.78 0.29 -13.93
C LYS A 58 -36.30 -1.03 -14.51
N ILE A 59 -35.88 -2.16 -13.96
CA ILE A 59 -36.39 -3.48 -14.37
C ILE A 59 -37.85 -3.63 -13.93
N ALA A 60 -38.18 -3.29 -12.69
CA ALA A 60 -39.54 -3.34 -12.17
C ALA A 60 -40.49 -2.51 -13.03
N ALA A 61 -40.11 -1.28 -13.39
CA ALA A 61 -40.89 -0.41 -14.27
C ALA A 61 -41.14 -1.05 -15.66
N ARG A 62 -40.15 -1.74 -16.23
CA ARG A 62 -40.31 -2.46 -17.51
C ARG A 62 -41.25 -3.65 -17.41
N VAL A 63 -41.23 -4.36 -16.28
CA VAL A 63 -42.14 -5.49 -16.01
C VAL A 63 -43.57 -4.98 -15.84
N THR A 64 -43.77 -3.94 -15.01
CA THR A 64 -45.08 -3.29 -14.81
C THR A 64 -45.66 -2.74 -16.12
N ALA A 65 -44.83 -2.15 -16.99
CA ALA A 65 -45.24 -1.68 -18.31
C ALA A 65 -45.48 -2.82 -19.32
N GLY A 66 -45.33 -4.09 -18.94
CA GLY A 66 -45.49 -5.25 -19.82
C GLY A 66 -44.42 -5.39 -20.90
N ARG A 67 -43.32 -4.61 -20.84
CA ARG A 67 -42.22 -4.62 -21.82
C ARG A 67 -41.19 -5.73 -21.56
N LEU A 68 -41.23 -6.34 -20.37
CA LEU A 68 -40.42 -7.49 -20.00
C LEU A 68 -41.32 -8.51 -19.29
N LYS A 69 -41.39 -9.73 -19.81
CA LYS A 69 -42.26 -10.81 -19.34
C LYS A 69 -41.53 -12.16 -19.40
N GLY A 70 -42.00 -13.11 -18.61
CA GLY A 70 -41.44 -14.45 -18.47
C GLY A 70 -40.37 -14.48 -17.38
N GLN A 71 -40.53 -15.42 -16.45
CA GLN A 71 -39.71 -15.52 -15.25
C GLN A 71 -38.20 -15.58 -15.60
N ASP A 72 -37.82 -16.35 -16.62
CA ASP A 72 -36.43 -16.50 -17.06
C ASP A 72 -35.82 -15.19 -17.57
N LYS A 73 -36.58 -14.43 -18.38
CA LYS A 73 -36.10 -13.17 -18.98
C LYS A 73 -35.94 -12.09 -17.92
N ILE A 74 -36.86 -12.04 -16.95
CA ILE A 74 -36.78 -11.14 -15.81
C ILE A 74 -35.59 -11.55 -14.93
N GLY A 75 -35.47 -12.84 -14.60
CA GLY A 75 -34.36 -13.41 -13.85
C GLY A 75 -32.99 -13.08 -14.44
N LEU A 76 -32.83 -13.22 -15.76
CA LEU A 76 -31.57 -12.87 -16.44
C LEU A 76 -31.26 -11.37 -16.35
N ALA A 77 -32.26 -10.50 -16.47
CA ALA A 77 -32.08 -9.06 -16.34
C ALA A 77 -31.69 -8.65 -14.91
N VAL A 78 -32.42 -9.18 -13.91
CA VAL A 78 -32.16 -8.95 -12.49
C VAL A 78 -30.77 -9.49 -12.12
N GLY A 79 -30.44 -10.70 -12.57
CA GLY A 79 -29.15 -11.35 -12.36
C GLY A 79 -27.97 -10.51 -12.85
N ARG A 80 -28.07 -9.86 -14.01
CA ARG A 80 -27.03 -8.95 -14.51
C ARG A 80 -26.81 -7.74 -13.59
N VAL A 81 -27.89 -7.18 -13.04
CA VAL A 81 -27.81 -6.02 -12.14
C VAL A 81 -27.18 -6.42 -10.80
N VAL A 82 -27.70 -7.46 -10.15
CA VAL A 82 -27.19 -7.85 -8.81
C VAL A 82 -25.75 -8.39 -8.86
N ASN A 83 -25.34 -8.97 -9.98
CA ASN A 83 -23.95 -9.43 -10.20
C ASN A 83 -22.97 -8.31 -10.55
N ARG A 84 -23.46 -7.16 -11.07
CA ARG A 84 -22.62 -6.00 -11.39
C ARG A 84 -21.99 -5.41 -10.13
N TYR A 85 -22.80 -5.20 -9.09
CA TYR A 85 -22.37 -4.59 -7.83
C TYR A 85 -22.12 -5.61 -6.71
N LYS A 86 -22.36 -6.91 -6.96
CA LYS A 86 -22.20 -8.00 -5.98
C LYS A 86 -23.06 -7.83 -4.71
N MET A 87 -24.21 -7.16 -4.82
CA MET A 87 -25.11 -6.86 -3.70
C MET A 87 -26.27 -7.86 -3.55
N ALA A 88 -26.29 -8.97 -4.31
CA ALA A 88 -27.39 -9.95 -4.29
C ALA A 88 -27.76 -10.45 -2.89
N LYS A 89 -26.76 -10.67 -2.03
CA LYS A 89 -26.92 -11.10 -0.62
C LYS A 89 -27.79 -10.16 0.22
N HIS A 90 -27.95 -8.90 -0.19
CA HIS A 90 -28.70 -7.87 0.55
C HIS A 90 -30.12 -7.64 0.03
N PHE A 91 -30.56 -8.37 -0.99
CA PHE A 91 -31.91 -8.21 -1.53
C PHE A 91 -32.70 -9.50 -1.46
N THR A 92 -33.98 -9.36 -1.12
CA THR A 92 -35.01 -10.37 -1.43
C THR A 92 -35.58 -10.02 -2.79
N LEU A 93 -35.62 -11.00 -3.70
CA LEU A 93 -36.07 -10.83 -5.07
C LEU A 93 -37.24 -11.79 -5.30
N ALA A 94 -38.41 -11.25 -5.61
CA ALA A 94 -39.59 -12.03 -5.95
C ALA A 94 -39.89 -11.83 -7.44
N ILE A 95 -39.75 -12.91 -8.22
CA ILE A 95 -39.90 -12.90 -9.68
C ILE A 95 -40.96 -13.91 -10.07
N THR A 96 -42.00 -13.43 -10.76
CA THR A 96 -43.00 -14.27 -11.44
C THR A 96 -42.92 -14.01 -12.95
N ASP A 97 -43.82 -14.60 -13.74
CA ASP A 97 -43.89 -14.35 -15.18
C ASP A 97 -44.28 -12.91 -15.55
N THR A 98 -44.96 -12.20 -14.66
CA THR A 98 -45.52 -10.87 -14.95
C THR A 98 -45.23 -9.82 -13.89
N THR A 99 -44.67 -10.21 -12.74
CA THR A 99 -44.34 -9.30 -11.64
C THR A 99 -42.91 -9.44 -11.20
N PHE A 100 -42.32 -8.32 -10.79
CA PHE A 100 -41.02 -8.28 -10.15
C PHE A 100 -41.06 -7.31 -8.97
N ALA A 101 -40.72 -7.82 -7.79
CA ALA A 101 -40.59 -7.03 -6.58
C ALA A 101 -39.25 -7.31 -5.90
N PHE A 102 -38.72 -6.32 -5.20
CA PHE A 102 -37.48 -6.43 -4.45
C PHE A 102 -37.56 -5.65 -3.13
N ALA A 103 -36.80 -6.10 -2.13
CA ALA A 103 -36.68 -5.41 -0.84
C ALA A 103 -35.28 -5.63 -0.25
N ARG A 104 -34.76 -4.66 0.50
CA ARG A 104 -33.52 -4.80 1.27
C ARG A 104 -33.72 -5.80 2.41
N LYS A 105 -32.72 -6.66 2.62
CA LYS A 105 -32.61 -7.52 3.80
C LYS A 105 -31.88 -6.76 4.91
N ILE A 106 -32.65 -6.14 5.80
CA ILE A 106 -32.11 -5.23 6.84
C ILE A 106 -31.13 -5.95 7.77
N GLU A 107 -31.48 -7.16 8.24
CA GLU A 107 -30.63 -7.94 9.15
C GLU A 107 -29.25 -8.30 8.55
N PRO A 108 -29.14 -8.90 7.35
CA PRO A 108 -27.85 -9.11 6.68
C PRO A 108 -27.04 -7.82 6.45
N ILE A 109 -27.70 -6.71 6.12
CA ILE A 109 -27.02 -5.42 5.95
C ILE A 109 -26.44 -4.94 7.29
N ALA A 110 -27.20 -5.07 8.39
CA ALA A 110 -26.75 -4.71 9.72
C ALA A 110 -25.61 -5.61 10.21
N ALA A 111 -25.69 -6.92 9.98
CA ALA A 111 -24.64 -7.87 10.33
C ALA A 111 -23.33 -7.59 9.58
N GLU A 112 -23.40 -7.24 8.28
CA GLU A 112 -22.22 -6.83 7.51
C GLU A 112 -21.68 -5.47 7.98
N ALA A 113 -22.57 -4.52 8.30
CA ALA A 113 -22.19 -3.22 8.84
C ALA A 113 -21.45 -3.32 10.17
N ALA A 114 -21.81 -4.27 11.03
CA ALA A 114 -21.13 -4.52 12.31
C ALA A 114 -19.65 -4.93 12.13
N LEU A 115 -19.28 -5.44 10.94
CA LEU A 115 -17.91 -5.86 10.60
C LEU A 115 -17.11 -4.80 9.84
N ASP A 116 -17.69 -3.62 9.64
CA ASP A 116 -16.99 -2.54 8.96
C ASP A 116 -15.73 -2.13 9.70
N GLY A 117 -14.61 -2.13 8.96
CA GLY A 117 -13.30 -1.80 9.49
C GLY A 117 -12.65 -2.89 10.35
N LEU A 118 -13.33 -4.02 10.59
CA LEU A 118 -12.71 -5.17 11.25
C LEU A 118 -11.89 -6.00 10.26
N TYR A 119 -10.72 -6.43 10.74
CA TYR A 119 -9.87 -7.43 10.10
C TYR A 119 -9.13 -8.23 11.18
N VAL A 120 -8.76 -9.47 10.85
CA VAL A 120 -8.07 -10.36 11.79
C VAL A 120 -6.76 -10.79 11.15
N ILE A 121 -5.66 -10.64 11.88
CA ILE A 121 -4.35 -11.19 11.52
C ILE A 121 -4.19 -12.50 12.24
N ARG A 122 -3.90 -13.55 11.48
CA ARG A 122 -3.62 -14.88 11.99
C ARG A 122 -2.11 -15.11 12.03
N THR A 123 -1.57 -15.50 13.18
CA THR A 123 -0.13 -15.73 13.35
C THR A 123 0.15 -16.93 14.24
N SER A 124 1.16 -17.73 13.87
CA SER A 124 1.73 -18.79 14.71
C SER A 124 2.88 -18.31 15.59
N VAL A 125 3.26 -17.02 15.49
CA VAL A 125 4.35 -16.45 16.29
C VAL A 125 3.86 -16.19 17.71
N HIS A 126 4.56 -16.73 18.70
CA HIS A 126 4.25 -16.56 20.11
C HIS A 126 4.39 -15.09 20.58
N ALA A 127 3.61 -14.73 21.61
CA ALA A 127 3.51 -13.36 22.11
C ALA A 127 4.82 -12.83 22.70
N GLU A 128 5.66 -13.70 23.27
CA GLU A 128 6.97 -13.33 23.82
C GLU A 128 7.95 -12.87 22.75
N ARG A 129 7.79 -13.36 21.51
CA ARG A 129 8.59 -12.94 20.36
C ARG A 129 7.98 -11.76 19.62
N LEU A 130 6.65 -11.68 19.61
CA LEU A 130 5.93 -10.67 18.84
C LEU A 130 4.61 -10.28 19.49
N ASP A 131 4.58 -9.15 20.19
CA ASP A 131 3.36 -8.61 20.78
C ASP A 131 2.30 -8.28 19.70
N ARG A 132 1.02 -8.14 20.10
CA ARG A 132 -0.09 -7.82 19.19
C ARG A 132 0.15 -6.59 18.31
N ALA A 133 0.64 -5.50 18.90
CA ALA A 133 0.81 -4.24 18.17
C ALA A 133 1.94 -4.37 17.13
N SER A 134 3.02 -5.06 17.49
CA SER A 134 4.12 -5.38 16.60
C SER A 134 3.67 -6.34 15.50
N CYS A 135 2.80 -7.32 15.78
CA CYS A 135 2.18 -8.16 14.76
C CYS A 135 1.45 -7.33 13.69
N VAL A 136 0.62 -6.37 14.10
CA VAL A 136 -0.06 -5.45 13.18
C VAL A 136 0.93 -4.60 12.39
N ARG A 137 1.97 -4.05 13.04
CA ARG A 137 3.01 -3.26 12.34
C ARG A 137 3.73 -4.08 11.26
N HIS A 138 4.11 -5.32 11.56
CA HIS A 138 4.76 -6.20 10.59
C HIS A 138 3.81 -6.58 9.46
N TYR A 139 2.55 -6.90 9.75
CA TYR A 139 1.55 -7.16 8.71
C TYR A 139 1.42 -5.96 7.76
N GLN A 140 1.32 -4.74 8.30
CA GLN A 140 1.25 -3.52 7.48
C GLN A 140 2.54 -3.20 6.73
N SER A 141 3.68 -3.68 7.21
CA SER A 141 4.96 -3.53 6.52
C SER A 141 5.00 -4.25 5.17
N LEU A 142 4.04 -5.15 4.88
CA LEU A 142 3.84 -5.73 3.55
C LEU A 142 3.63 -4.65 2.48
N SER A 143 3.02 -3.51 2.82
CA SER A 143 2.91 -2.36 1.91
C SER A 143 4.27 -1.80 1.47
N GLN A 144 5.33 -2.01 2.25
CA GLN A 144 6.70 -1.65 1.87
C GLN A 144 7.21 -2.57 0.76
N VAL A 145 6.86 -3.85 0.78
CA VAL A 145 7.17 -4.81 -0.28
C VAL A 145 6.47 -4.40 -1.58
N GLU A 146 5.19 -4.04 -1.52
CA GLU A 146 4.47 -3.51 -2.69
C GLU A 146 5.13 -2.24 -3.24
N ARG A 147 5.55 -1.34 -2.36
CA ARG A 147 6.29 -0.13 -2.74
C ARG A 147 7.64 -0.48 -3.37
N ALA A 148 8.36 -1.47 -2.84
CA ALA A 148 9.61 -1.96 -3.42
C ALA A 148 9.38 -2.46 -4.85
N PHE A 149 8.37 -3.30 -5.06
CA PHE A 149 7.99 -3.77 -6.39
C PHE A 149 7.62 -2.63 -7.34
N ARG A 150 6.89 -1.62 -6.86
CA ARG A 150 6.56 -0.44 -7.67
C ARG A 150 7.80 0.38 -8.02
N SER A 151 8.69 0.63 -7.06
CA SER A 151 9.93 1.39 -7.26
C SER A 151 10.82 0.69 -8.29
N MET A 152 11.04 -0.62 -8.12
CA MET A 152 11.75 -1.47 -9.07
C MET A 152 11.15 -1.39 -10.48
N LYS A 153 9.83 -1.51 -10.61
CA LYS A 153 9.16 -1.54 -11.92
C LYS A 153 9.12 -0.19 -12.62
N THR A 154 8.88 0.92 -11.90
CA THR A 154 8.37 2.15 -12.52
C THR A 154 9.10 3.43 -12.16
N VAL A 155 9.67 3.54 -10.96
CA VAL A 155 10.09 4.85 -10.42
C VAL A 155 11.60 5.03 -10.55
N ASP A 156 12.37 4.12 -9.95
CA ASP A 156 13.79 4.36 -9.71
C ASP A 156 14.67 3.50 -10.62
N LEU A 157 14.50 2.18 -10.55
CA LEU A 157 15.33 1.22 -11.30
C LEU A 157 14.82 0.93 -12.69
N LYS A 158 13.56 1.29 -12.96
CA LYS A 158 12.88 1.10 -14.24
C LYS A 158 13.20 -0.28 -14.84
N ILE A 159 12.54 -1.34 -14.34
CA ILE A 159 12.36 -2.61 -15.09
C ILE A 159 11.52 -2.39 -16.38
N ARG A 160 11.75 -1.27 -17.08
CA ARG A 160 11.24 -0.96 -18.40
C ARG A 160 11.78 -1.97 -19.41
N PRO A 161 11.12 -2.13 -20.57
CA PRO A 161 11.06 -3.42 -21.23
C PRO A 161 12.37 -3.74 -21.96
N ILE A 162 13.32 -4.35 -21.24
CA ILE A 162 14.40 -5.11 -21.84
C ILE A 162 13.81 -6.49 -22.13
N HIS A 163 13.43 -6.69 -23.39
CA HIS A 163 12.80 -7.92 -23.86
C HIS A 163 13.83 -9.05 -23.94
N HIS A 164 14.16 -9.64 -22.80
CA HIS A 164 14.98 -10.85 -22.73
C HIS A 164 14.20 -12.03 -23.32
N ARG A 165 14.82 -12.73 -24.28
CA ARG A 165 14.23 -13.92 -24.94
C ARG A 165 14.74 -15.25 -24.37
N LEU A 166 15.80 -15.22 -23.57
CA LEU A 166 16.40 -16.39 -22.92
C LEU A 166 16.08 -16.36 -21.43
N SER A 167 15.69 -17.52 -20.88
CA SER A 167 15.31 -17.67 -19.46
C SER A 167 16.36 -17.13 -18.51
N ASP A 168 17.63 -17.42 -18.78
CA ASP A 168 18.71 -17.07 -17.86
C ASP A 168 18.97 -15.57 -17.83
N ARG A 169 18.78 -14.89 -18.98
CA ARG A 169 18.87 -13.43 -19.06
C ARG A 169 17.72 -12.75 -18.32
N VAL A 170 16.51 -13.33 -18.36
CA VAL A 170 15.38 -12.86 -17.56
C VAL A 170 15.70 -12.97 -16.06
N ARG A 171 16.18 -14.12 -15.61
CA ARG A 171 16.55 -14.35 -14.19
C ARG A 171 17.66 -13.40 -13.74
N ALA A 172 18.73 -13.27 -14.53
CA ALA A 172 19.85 -12.38 -14.22
C ALA A 172 19.41 -10.91 -14.13
N HIS A 173 18.56 -10.44 -15.06
CA HIS A 173 18.05 -9.07 -15.02
C HIS A 173 17.23 -8.78 -13.77
N ILE A 174 16.29 -9.67 -13.41
CA ILE A 174 15.49 -9.53 -12.19
C ILE A 174 16.39 -9.50 -10.95
N PHE A 175 17.40 -10.38 -10.90
CA PHE A 175 18.36 -10.42 -9.80
C PHE A 175 19.16 -9.12 -9.68
N LEU A 176 19.68 -8.57 -10.79
CA LEU A 176 20.38 -7.29 -10.80
C LEU A 176 19.48 -6.13 -10.34
N CYS A 177 18.21 -6.10 -10.78
CA CYS A 177 17.25 -5.10 -10.32
C CYS A 177 16.98 -5.20 -8.81
N MET A 178 16.91 -6.42 -8.27
CA MET A 178 16.76 -6.65 -6.82
C MET A 178 17.98 -6.16 -6.05
N LEU A 179 19.20 -6.45 -6.52
CA LEU A 179 20.44 -5.96 -5.90
C LEU A 179 20.55 -4.44 -5.94
N ALA A 180 20.24 -3.83 -7.09
CA ALA A 180 20.30 -2.39 -7.23
C ALA A 180 19.21 -1.69 -6.38
N TYR A 181 18.03 -2.31 -6.20
CA TYR A 181 17.06 -1.86 -5.19
C TYR A 181 17.59 -1.94 -3.77
N TYR A 182 18.27 -3.03 -3.42
CA TYR A 182 18.87 -3.20 -2.09
C TYR A 182 19.89 -2.09 -1.79
N VAL A 183 20.77 -1.78 -2.76
CA VAL A 183 21.72 -0.66 -2.66
C VAL A 183 20.96 0.67 -2.52
N GLU A 184 19.99 0.93 -3.39
CA GLU A 184 19.19 2.16 -3.33
C GLU A 184 18.46 2.32 -1.98
N TRP A 185 17.95 1.24 -1.41
CA TRP A 185 17.30 1.24 -0.10
C TRP A 185 18.28 1.69 0.99
N HIS A 186 19.48 1.11 1.04
CA HIS A 186 20.52 1.49 1.98
C HIS A 186 20.96 2.95 1.80
N LEU A 187 21.13 3.39 0.55
CA LEU A 187 21.44 4.78 0.24
C LEU A 187 20.34 5.74 0.73
N LYS A 188 19.07 5.39 0.52
CA LYS A 188 17.94 6.18 1.02
C LYS A 188 17.90 6.25 2.54
N GLU A 189 18.30 5.17 3.22
CA GLU A 189 18.34 5.13 4.69
C GLU A 189 19.52 5.92 5.25
N ALA A 190 20.68 5.87 4.62
CA ALA A 190 21.82 6.72 4.98
C ALA A 190 21.47 8.20 4.75
N TRP A 191 20.95 8.52 3.57
CA TRP A 191 20.67 9.90 3.15
C TRP A 191 19.38 10.50 3.70
N ARG A 192 18.70 9.91 4.69
CA ARG A 192 17.42 10.47 5.20
C ARG A 192 17.48 11.95 5.54
N THR A 193 18.62 12.39 6.07
CA THR A 193 18.87 13.78 6.44
C THR A 193 18.94 14.72 5.23
N LEU A 194 19.31 14.21 4.05
CA LEU A 194 19.42 14.95 2.78
C LEU A 194 18.19 14.80 1.88
N LEU A 195 17.34 13.82 2.16
CA LEU A 195 16.20 13.47 1.35
C LEU A 195 14.88 14.04 1.91
N PHE A 196 13.83 14.04 1.07
CA PHE A 196 12.43 14.14 1.50
C PHE A 196 11.97 12.88 2.25
N ALA A 197 12.70 12.53 3.32
CA ALA A 197 12.46 11.42 4.20
C ALA A 197 12.28 11.93 5.63
N ASP A 198 11.37 11.28 6.35
CA ASP A 198 11.10 11.57 7.75
C ASP A 198 12.24 11.03 8.63
N GLU A 199 12.90 11.83 9.45
CA GLU A 199 14.02 11.33 10.26
C GLU A 199 13.55 10.62 11.54
N GLU A 200 12.32 10.89 12.00
CA GLU A 200 11.77 10.36 13.25
C GLU A 200 11.27 8.92 13.09
N GLN A 201 12.20 7.97 12.87
CA GLN A 201 11.85 6.56 12.67
C GLN A 201 11.40 5.87 13.96
N ALA A 202 11.92 6.29 15.11
CA ALA A 202 11.60 5.69 16.40
C ALA A 202 10.09 5.72 16.70
N ALA A 203 9.38 6.78 16.28
CA ALA A 203 7.94 6.92 16.46
C ALA A 203 7.13 5.81 15.76
N LYS A 204 7.68 5.15 14.73
CA LYS A 204 7.01 4.03 14.05
C LYS A 204 6.89 2.79 14.96
N ALA A 205 7.79 2.62 15.92
CA ALA A 205 7.79 1.48 16.83
C ALA A 205 6.67 1.58 17.88
N THR A 206 6.31 2.80 18.29
CA THR A 206 5.38 3.04 19.42
C THR A 206 4.01 3.56 18.99
N ARG A 207 3.86 4.07 17.76
CA ARG A 207 2.55 4.54 17.27
C ARG A 207 1.49 3.44 17.26
N ASP A 208 0.22 3.85 17.39
CA ASP A 208 -0.93 2.99 17.10
C ASP A 208 -0.77 2.41 15.68
N PRO A 209 -0.66 1.08 15.54
CA PRO A 209 -0.44 0.48 14.26
C PRO A 209 -1.70 0.49 13.39
N VAL A 210 -2.91 0.58 13.94
CA VAL A 210 -4.15 0.59 13.14
C VAL A 210 -4.48 2.00 12.62
N ALA A 211 -4.09 3.04 13.37
CA ALA A 211 -4.29 4.42 12.97
C ALA A 211 -3.47 4.79 11.71
N PRO A 212 -3.94 5.75 10.90
CA PRO A 212 -3.18 6.24 9.76
C PRO A 212 -1.82 6.78 10.16
N ALA A 213 -0.81 6.48 9.35
CA ALA A 213 0.53 7.02 9.51
C ALA A 213 0.52 8.55 9.37
N LYS A 214 1.00 9.24 10.40
CA LYS A 214 1.24 10.69 10.36
C LYS A 214 2.74 10.94 10.12
N ARG A 215 3.04 11.96 9.32
CA ARG A 215 4.41 12.47 9.15
C ARG A 215 4.78 13.33 10.36
N SER A 216 6.04 13.30 10.78
CA SER A 216 6.55 14.19 11.82
C SER A 216 6.43 15.67 11.43
N ALA A 217 6.48 16.56 12.43
CA ALA A 217 6.50 18.00 12.20
C ALA A 217 7.74 18.40 11.36
N ALA A 218 8.90 17.80 11.64
CA ALA A 218 10.12 18.02 10.88
C ALA A 218 9.96 17.60 9.41
N ALA A 219 9.36 16.45 9.14
CA ALA A 219 9.09 16.00 7.77
C ALA A 219 8.10 16.92 7.04
N GLN A 220 7.09 17.44 7.73
CA GLN A 220 6.17 18.43 7.15
C GLN A 220 6.90 19.74 6.83
N ALA A 221 7.75 20.22 7.72
CA ALA A 221 8.57 21.41 7.51
C ALA A 221 9.52 21.24 6.31
N LYS A 222 10.19 20.08 6.17
CA LYS A 222 11.00 19.74 4.99
C LYS A 222 10.22 19.87 3.69
N VAL A 223 9.01 19.31 3.64
CA VAL A 223 8.16 19.36 2.44
C VAL A 223 7.72 20.79 2.12
N ALA A 224 7.42 21.59 3.15
CA ALA A 224 7.01 22.98 2.98
C ALA A 224 8.18 23.88 2.51
N ARG A 225 9.35 23.78 3.15
CA ARG A 225 10.53 24.63 2.86
C ARG A 225 11.31 24.20 1.61
N ARG A 226 11.36 22.89 1.34
CA ARG A 226 12.18 22.25 0.29
C ARG A 226 13.69 22.52 0.35
N HIS A 227 14.14 23.19 1.42
CA HIS A 227 15.54 23.50 1.72
C HIS A 227 15.81 23.18 3.19
N HIS A 228 17.07 22.87 3.47
CA HIS A 228 17.63 22.81 4.82
C HIS A 228 17.76 24.21 5.42
N GLU A 229 18.03 24.29 6.72
CA GLU A 229 18.18 25.58 7.44
C GLU A 229 19.40 26.38 6.96
N ASP A 230 20.41 25.69 6.42
CA ASP A 230 21.59 26.28 5.79
C ASP A 230 21.35 26.78 4.35
N GLY A 231 20.11 26.68 3.85
CA GLY A 231 19.72 27.11 2.50
C GLY A 231 20.01 26.08 1.40
N THR A 232 20.60 24.93 1.72
CA THR A 232 20.83 23.88 0.72
C THR A 232 19.52 23.17 0.34
N PRO A 233 19.32 22.77 -0.93
CA PRO A 233 18.10 22.10 -1.37
C PRO A 233 17.97 20.70 -0.76
N ILE A 234 16.72 20.29 -0.49
CA ILE A 234 16.39 18.91 -0.13
C ILE A 234 16.19 18.10 -1.42
N HIS A 235 16.71 16.87 -1.46
CA HIS A 235 16.70 16.06 -2.66
C HIS A 235 15.70 14.89 -2.61
N SER A 236 15.36 14.37 -3.79
CA SER A 236 14.93 12.99 -3.96
C SER A 236 16.18 12.11 -4.18
N CYS A 237 16.06 10.79 -4.03
CA CYS A 237 17.20 9.90 -4.31
C CYS A 237 17.75 10.11 -5.73
N SER A 238 16.86 10.24 -6.72
CA SER A 238 17.25 10.50 -8.11
C SER A 238 17.96 11.84 -8.29
N THR A 239 17.48 12.92 -7.68
CA THR A 239 18.11 14.24 -7.86
C THR A 239 19.44 14.33 -7.12
N LEU A 240 19.59 13.65 -5.98
CA LEU A 240 20.88 13.56 -5.28
C LEU A 240 21.89 12.74 -6.09
N LEU A 241 21.46 11.64 -6.71
CA LEU A 241 22.30 10.87 -7.63
C LEU A 241 22.72 11.71 -8.85
N THR A 242 21.84 12.56 -9.38
CA THR A 242 22.20 13.51 -10.45
C THR A 242 23.28 14.50 -9.99
N GLU A 243 23.18 15.05 -8.78
CA GLU A 243 24.23 15.91 -8.23
C GLU A 243 25.57 15.17 -8.12
N LEU A 244 25.54 13.95 -7.56
CA LEU A 244 26.74 13.12 -7.37
C LEU A 244 27.36 12.68 -8.70
N ALA A 245 26.57 12.53 -9.76
CA ALA A 245 27.05 12.14 -11.09
C ALA A 245 28.00 13.15 -11.74
N THR A 246 28.11 14.37 -11.19
CA THR A 246 29.10 15.37 -11.63
C THR A 246 30.51 15.12 -11.05
N ILE A 247 30.64 14.21 -10.08
CA ILE A 247 31.94 13.72 -9.60
C ILE A 247 32.44 12.67 -10.60
N VAL A 248 33.48 13.01 -11.35
CA VAL A 248 34.06 12.15 -12.38
C VAL A 248 35.55 11.93 -12.15
N ARG A 249 36.05 10.76 -12.57
CA ARG A 249 37.49 10.48 -12.66
C ARG A 249 37.94 10.66 -14.10
N ASN A 250 38.55 11.80 -14.38
CA ASN A 250 39.04 12.15 -15.71
C ASN A 250 40.45 11.59 -15.91
N THR A 251 40.72 11.08 -17.11
CA THR A 251 42.09 10.77 -17.54
C THR A 251 42.59 11.93 -18.37
N CYS A 252 43.52 12.71 -17.81
CA CYS A 252 44.10 13.88 -18.42
C CYS A 252 45.40 13.51 -19.11
N ARG A 253 45.71 14.22 -20.18
CA ARG A 253 46.95 14.08 -20.96
C ARG A 253 47.76 15.37 -20.84
N THR A 254 49.08 15.27 -20.75
CA THR A 254 49.96 16.45 -20.53
C THR A 254 50.15 17.32 -21.78
N SER A 255 49.99 16.76 -22.98
CA SER A 255 49.99 17.48 -24.27
C SER A 255 48.89 16.91 -25.20
N ALA A 256 48.71 17.49 -26.39
CA ALA A 256 47.75 16.98 -27.38
C ALA A 256 48.27 15.76 -28.16
N GLU A 257 49.54 15.38 -27.98
CA GLU A 257 50.20 14.29 -28.71
C GLU A 257 49.71 12.91 -28.25
N ASP A 258 49.70 11.92 -29.14
CA ASP A 258 49.07 10.62 -28.85
C ASP A 258 49.81 9.75 -27.84
N ASP A 259 51.11 9.96 -27.70
CA ASP A 259 52.04 9.24 -26.81
C ASP A 259 52.31 9.98 -25.49
N ALA A 260 51.67 11.13 -25.27
CA ALA A 260 51.91 11.93 -24.08
C ALA A 260 51.47 11.21 -22.78
N PRO A 261 52.25 11.34 -21.69
CA PRO A 261 51.89 10.78 -20.40
C PRO A 261 50.48 11.16 -19.94
N THR A 262 49.79 10.21 -19.31
CA THR A 262 48.45 10.42 -18.76
C THR A 262 48.45 10.34 -17.24
N PHE A 263 47.52 11.05 -16.61
CA PHE A 263 47.29 11.01 -15.18
C PHE A 263 45.79 11.14 -14.88
N THR A 264 45.36 10.67 -13.72
CA THR A 264 43.94 10.74 -13.32
C THR A 264 43.68 11.93 -12.40
N VAL A 265 42.60 12.67 -12.67
CA VAL A 265 42.10 13.74 -11.81
C VAL A 265 40.65 13.45 -11.45
N THR A 266 40.33 13.46 -10.16
CA THR A 266 38.95 13.34 -9.68
C THR A 266 38.39 14.73 -9.37
N THR A 267 37.17 15.02 -9.80
CA THR A 267 36.47 16.27 -9.45
C THR A 267 36.41 16.41 -7.93
N GLN A 268 36.76 17.59 -7.40
CA GLN A 268 36.61 17.87 -5.97
C GLN A 268 35.11 18.00 -5.63
N PRO A 269 34.58 17.21 -4.67
CA PRO A 269 33.19 17.30 -4.27
C PRO A 269 32.84 18.67 -3.71
N ASN A 270 31.68 19.21 -4.09
CA ASN A 270 31.10 20.37 -3.40
C ASN A 270 30.61 19.97 -1.97
N PRO A 271 30.24 20.93 -1.10
CA PRO A 271 29.84 20.61 0.27
C PRO A 271 28.68 19.60 0.39
N LEU A 272 27.68 19.67 -0.50
CA LEU A 272 26.56 18.72 -0.53
C LEU A 272 27.03 17.31 -0.89
N GLN A 273 27.85 17.20 -1.94
CA GLN A 273 28.40 15.93 -2.40
C GLN A 273 29.31 15.29 -1.36
N ALA A 274 30.19 16.10 -0.73
CA ALA A 274 31.05 15.65 0.35
C ALA A 274 30.23 15.11 1.53
N ARG A 275 29.17 15.83 1.93
CA ARG A 275 28.25 15.39 2.98
C ARG A 275 27.54 14.09 2.60
N ALA A 276 27.04 13.97 1.37
CA ALA A 276 26.38 12.77 0.89
C ALA A 276 27.31 11.54 0.89
N MET A 277 28.57 11.71 0.47
CA MET A 277 29.57 10.64 0.52
C MET A 277 29.96 10.26 1.95
N ALA A 278 30.22 11.25 2.81
CA ALA A 278 30.58 11.00 4.21
C ALA A 278 29.50 10.21 4.97
N VAL A 279 28.22 10.46 4.65
CA VAL A 279 27.09 9.72 5.23
C VAL A 279 27.05 8.27 4.72
N ILE A 280 27.40 8.01 3.46
CA ILE A 280 27.52 6.63 2.94
C ILE A 280 28.66 5.87 3.63
N ASP A 281 29.79 6.52 3.88
CA ASP A 281 30.97 5.88 4.50
C ASP A 281 30.67 5.34 5.92
N THR A 282 29.58 5.78 6.54
CA THR A 282 29.09 5.27 7.83
C THR A 282 28.26 3.99 7.74
N LEU A 283 27.89 3.54 6.53
CA LEU A 283 27.20 2.27 6.34
C LEU A 283 28.20 1.13 6.62
N ALA A 284 28.00 0.44 7.74
CA ALA A 284 28.69 -0.82 8.00
C ALA A 284 28.24 -1.87 6.97
N VAL A 285 29.20 -2.45 6.25
CA VAL A 285 28.99 -3.59 5.34
C VAL A 285 28.99 -4.90 6.11
#